data_AF-A0A0G4LUT3-F1
#
_entry.id   AF-A0A0G4LUT3-F1
#
_cell.length_a   1.000
_cell.length_b   1.000
_cell.length_c   1.000
_cell.angle_alpha   90.00
_cell.angle_beta   90.00
_cell.angle_gamma   90.00
#
_symmetry.space_group_name_H-M   'P 1'
#
loop_
_entity.id
_entity.type
_entity.pdbx_description
1 polymer ?
#
loop_
_entity_poly.entity_id
_entity_poly.type
_entity_poly.pdbx_seq_one_letter_code
_entity_poly.pdbx_strand_id
1 'polypeptide(L)'
;MKSMKNINKDTVVEGYRSSMESVGQGLAYINRGNVGHSFAWLSDHFTFVGTLLKQKELSRRLDRMAALKGVGIKDFYTSLGENGTWSGGYFVPERTFCAIPEGDHPASDMFTRCIMRTSEDEVQAHMSMFRPEKNKGYERMTDEAAQLVKKWFLSEEDVFDDPKFREPAPEEAAEDNTVKETLEAGEKGAEEAQKKG
;
A
#
# COMPACT_ATOMS: atom_id res chain seq x y z
N MET A 1 32.20 -19.55 -6.26
CA MET A 1 31.18 -20.22 -5.41
C MET A 1 31.47 -19.93 -3.95
N LYS A 2 30.76 -18.98 -3.33
CA LYS A 2 30.83 -18.71 -1.88
C LYS A 2 29.45 -18.92 -1.24
N SER A 3 29.39 -20.02 -0.49
CA SER A 3 28.48 -20.41 0.60
C SER A 3 27.12 -19.73 0.77
N MET A 4 26.04 -20.44 0.40
CA MET A 4 24.65 -20.22 0.86
C MET A 4 24.34 -21.02 2.15
N LYS A 5 25.30 -21.14 3.08
CA LYS A 5 25.09 -21.87 4.34
C LYS A 5 25.40 -20.97 5.52
N ASN A 6 24.38 -20.23 5.98
CA ASN A 6 24.14 -19.83 7.38
C ASN A 6 23.01 -18.78 7.43
N ILE A 7 21.81 -19.15 6.99
CA ILE A 7 20.61 -18.40 7.36
C ILE A 7 20.23 -18.90 8.77
N ASN A 8 20.56 -18.13 9.81
CA ASN A 8 20.13 -18.41 11.19
C ASN A 8 18.65 -18.00 11.33
N LYS A 9 17.88 -18.70 12.17
CA LYS A 9 16.48 -18.35 12.49
C LYS A 9 16.37 -16.91 12.98
N ASP A 10 17.38 -16.43 13.70
CA ASP A 10 17.44 -15.06 14.20
C ASP A 10 17.54 -14.03 13.06
N THR A 11 18.27 -14.35 11.98
CA THR A 11 18.41 -13.47 10.80
C THR A 11 17.13 -13.42 9.97
N VAL A 12 16.34 -14.50 9.92
CA VAL A 12 15.02 -14.51 9.28
C VAL A 12 14.02 -13.67 10.08
N VAL A 13 14.08 -13.77 11.41
CA VAL A 13 13.23 -13.01 12.34
C VAL A 13 13.62 -11.53 12.32
N GLU A 14 14.90 -11.20 12.26
CA GLU A 14 15.39 -9.82 12.09
C GLU A 14 15.02 -9.24 10.72
N GLY A 15 15.13 -10.02 9.64
CA GLY A 15 14.67 -9.61 8.31
C GLY A 15 13.17 -9.33 8.26
N TYR A 16 12.36 -10.20 8.88
CA TYR A 16 10.91 -10.01 9.02
C TYR A 16 10.56 -8.79 9.89
N ARG A 17 11.29 -8.56 10.99
CA ARG A 17 11.09 -7.37 11.82
C ARG A 17 11.50 -6.09 11.10
N SER A 18 12.60 -6.13 10.35
CA SER A 18 13.06 -5.01 9.55
C SER A 18 12.11 -4.69 8.39
N SER A 19 11.47 -5.69 7.78
CA SER A 19 10.45 -5.47 6.74
C SER A 19 9.13 -4.97 7.33
N MET A 20 8.72 -5.45 8.52
CA MET A 20 7.58 -4.87 9.23
C MET A 20 7.86 -3.42 9.68
N GLU A 21 9.11 -3.11 10.05
CA GLU A 21 9.54 -1.78 10.46
C GLU A 21 9.67 -0.82 9.27
N SER A 22 10.13 -1.27 8.10
CA SER A 22 10.18 -0.47 6.86
C SER A 22 8.78 -0.18 6.31
N VAL A 23 7.90 -1.19 6.30
CA VAL A 23 6.48 -1.03 5.95
C VAL A 23 5.80 -0.10 6.96
N GLY A 24 6.07 -0.28 8.26
CA GLY A 24 5.59 0.58 9.33
C GLY A 24 6.09 2.02 9.24
N GLN A 25 7.35 2.24 8.86
CA GLN A 25 7.93 3.58 8.67
C GLN A 25 7.41 4.27 7.40
N GLY A 26 7.23 3.54 6.30
CA GLY A 26 6.61 4.06 5.08
C GLY A 26 5.17 4.54 5.30
N LEU A 27 4.42 3.80 6.11
CA LEU A 27 3.04 4.17 6.48
C LEU A 27 2.97 5.22 7.60
N ALA A 28 3.91 5.22 8.55
CA ALA A 28 4.03 6.30 9.54
C ALA A 28 4.39 7.63 8.87
N TYR A 29 5.14 7.62 7.76
CA TYR A 29 5.40 8.82 6.95
C TYR A 29 4.14 9.33 6.25
N ILE A 30 3.32 8.43 5.67
CA ILE A 30 1.98 8.75 5.16
C ILE A 30 1.12 9.37 6.27
N ASN A 31 1.22 8.88 7.51
CA ASN A 31 0.47 9.38 8.65
C ASN A 31 1.02 10.73 9.18
N ARG A 32 2.31 11.03 9.00
CA ARG A 32 2.97 12.24 9.54
C ARG A 32 2.74 13.49 8.69
N GLY A 33 2.47 13.36 7.39
CA GLY A 33 2.19 14.49 6.48
C GLY A 33 0.78 15.09 6.61
N ASN A 34 -0.19 14.35 7.16
CA ASN A 34 -1.61 14.72 7.18
C ASN A 34 -2.10 15.36 8.50
N VAL A 35 -1.22 15.64 9.47
CA VAL A 35 -1.60 16.10 10.82
C VAL A 35 -2.12 17.56 10.87
N GLY A 36 -2.20 18.26 9.73
CA GLY A 36 -2.47 19.71 9.70
C GLY A 36 -3.94 20.14 9.68
N HIS A 37 -4.84 19.43 9.01
CA HIS A 37 -6.17 19.98 8.73
C HIS A 37 -7.27 18.90 8.74
N SER A 38 -8.15 18.97 9.76
CA SER A 38 -9.51 18.37 9.82
C SER A 38 -9.68 17.08 10.65
N PHE A 39 -9.50 17.19 11.98
CA PHE A 39 -9.77 16.12 12.96
C PHE A 39 -11.21 15.56 12.94
N ALA A 40 -12.20 16.37 12.53
CA ALA A 40 -13.62 15.95 12.45
C ALA A 40 -13.98 15.20 11.14
N TRP A 41 -13.29 15.46 10.02
CA TRP A 41 -13.50 14.75 8.75
C TRP A 41 -12.76 13.40 8.73
N LEU A 42 -11.63 13.32 9.44
CA LEU A 42 -10.82 12.11 9.58
C LEU A 42 -11.54 11.00 10.35
N SER A 43 -12.41 11.33 11.33
CA SER A 43 -13.14 10.32 12.13
C SER A 43 -14.12 9.50 11.28
N ASP A 44 -15.00 10.18 10.52
CA ASP A 44 -15.99 9.52 9.63
C ASP A 44 -15.28 8.73 8.51
N HIS A 45 -14.15 9.24 8.02
CA HIS A 45 -13.30 8.56 7.05
C HIS A 45 -12.60 7.33 7.65
N PHE A 46 -12.04 7.43 8.87
CA PHE A 46 -11.34 6.32 9.52
C PHE A 46 -12.27 5.17 9.92
N THR A 47 -13.51 5.46 10.34
CA THR A 47 -14.52 4.40 10.55
C THR A 47 -14.79 3.65 9.24
N PHE A 48 -14.73 4.34 8.09
CA PHE A 48 -14.91 3.75 6.77
C PHE A 48 -13.66 3.02 6.22
N VAL A 49 -12.45 3.52 6.49
CA VAL A 49 -11.18 2.94 6.02
C VAL A 49 -10.43 2.14 7.09
N GLY A 50 -11.10 1.68 8.15
CA GLY A 50 -10.47 0.93 9.25
C GLY A 50 -9.67 -0.31 8.80
N THR A 51 -9.99 -0.90 7.65
CA THR A 51 -9.19 -1.97 7.03
C THR A 51 -7.77 -1.52 6.65
N LEU A 52 -7.56 -0.24 6.33
CA LEU A 52 -6.23 0.32 6.06
C LEU A 52 -5.33 0.35 7.30
N LEU A 53 -5.91 0.27 8.49
CA LEU A 53 -5.17 0.20 9.76
C LEU A 53 -4.74 -1.23 10.10
N LYS A 54 -5.28 -2.24 9.41
CA LYS A 54 -5.01 -3.66 9.66
C LYS A 54 -3.83 -4.15 8.84
N GLN A 55 -2.63 -3.76 9.27
CA GLN A 55 -1.39 -4.00 8.53
C GLN A 55 -1.12 -5.47 8.26
N LYS A 56 -1.35 -6.34 9.25
CA LYS A 56 -1.11 -7.78 9.07
C LYS A 56 -2.08 -8.39 8.08
N GLU A 57 -3.34 -7.99 8.14
CA GLU A 57 -4.36 -8.42 7.19
C GLU A 57 -4.01 -7.97 5.76
N LEU A 58 -3.61 -6.71 5.57
CA LEU A 58 -3.22 -6.17 4.27
C LEU A 58 -1.99 -6.89 3.69
N SER A 59 -0.96 -7.13 4.51
CA SER A 59 0.23 -7.85 4.08
C SER A 59 -0.09 -9.28 3.65
N ARG A 60 -0.88 -10.03 4.43
CA ARG A 60 -1.32 -11.38 4.02
C ARG A 60 -2.12 -11.35 2.72
N ARG A 61 -3.00 -10.36 2.55
CA ARG A 61 -3.79 -10.20 1.31
C ARG A 61 -2.88 -9.93 0.11
N LEU A 62 -1.84 -9.10 0.29
CA LEU A 62 -0.85 -8.84 -0.75
C LEU A 62 -0.05 -10.11 -1.11
N ASP A 63 0.36 -10.89 -0.12
CA ASP A 63 1.04 -12.18 -0.34
C ASP A 63 0.16 -13.17 -1.10
N ARG A 64 -1.13 -13.25 -0.74
CA ARG A 64 -2.10 -14.09 -1.45
C ARG A 64 -2.25 -13.65 -2.90
N MET A 65 -2.36 -12.34 -3.16
CA MET A 65 -2.44 -11.82 -4.52
C MET A 65 -1.20 -12.17 -5.34
N ALA A 66 -0.01 -12.08 -4.75
CA ALA A 66 1.24 -12.46 -5.42
C ALA A 66 1.36 -13.97 -5.70
N ALA A 67 0.72 -14.81 -4.90
CA ALA A 67 0.72 -16.26 -5.06
C ALA A 67 -0.39 -16.79 -5.99
N LEU A 68 -1.36 -15.95 -6.36
CA LEU A 68 -2.49 -16.31 -7.19
C LEU A 68 -2.04 -16.64 -8.62
N LYS A 69 -2.58 -17.73 -9.19
CA LYS A 69 -2.29 -18.15 -10.57
C LYS A 69 -3.57 -18.18 -11.40
N GLY A 70 -3.43 -18.02 -12.72
CA GLY A 70 -4.55 -17.96 -13.65
C GLY A 70 -5.41 -16.68 -13.52
N VAL A 71 -5.03 -15.73 -12.67
CA VAL A 71 -5.72 -14.44 -12.51
C VAL A 71 -4.73 -13.31 -12.73
N GLY A 72 -5.11 -12.37 -13.61
CA GLY A 72 -4.34 -11.19 -13.89
C GLY A 72 -4.57 -10.07 -12.88
N ILE A 73 -3.51 -9.57 -12.26
CA ILE A 73 -3.55 -8.42 -11.35
C ILE A 73 -2.46 -7.43 -11.77
N LYS A 74 -2.82 -6.16 -11.84
CA LYS A 74 -1.88 -5.05 -12.05
C LYS A 74 -2.41 -3.80 -11.36
N ASP A 75 -1.54 -3.13 -10.62
CA ASP A 75 -1.81 -1.82 -10.02
C ASP A 75 -0.98 -0.75 -10.74
N PHE A 76 -1.65 0.22 -11.33
CA PHE A 76 -1.00 1.41 -11.87
C PHE A 76 -1.07 2.50 -10.80
N TYR A 77 0.06 2.80 -10.17
CA TYR A 77 0.11 3.76 -9.07
C TYR A 77 0.73 5.09 -9.50
N THR A 78 0.32 6.17 -8.85
CA THR A 78 0.84 7.49 -9.14
C THR A 78 2.04 7.84 -8.27
N SER A 79 3.03 8.45 -8.93
CA SER A 79 4.25 8.98 -8.35
C SER A 79 4.42 10.43 -8.79
N LEU A 80 4.78 11.33 -7.87
CA LEU A 80 5.09 12.72 -8.24
C LEU A 80 6.42 12.84 -9.01
N GLY A 81 7.19 11.76 -9.11
CA GLY A 81 8.41 11.72 -9.94
C GLY A 81 9.57 12.54 -9.42
N GLU A 82 9.42 13.18 -8.26
CA GLU A 82 10.50 13.86 -7.55
C GLU A 82 11.26 12.84 -6.71
N ASN A 83 12.55 12.72 -6.99
CA ASN A 83 13.43 11.85 -6.24
C ASN A 83 13.62 12.36 -4.82
N GLY A 84 13.76 11.40 -3.93
CA GLY A 84 14.36 11.55 -2.62
C GLY A 84 15.63 12.38 -2.60
N THR A 85 15.50 13.66 -2.28
CA THR A 85 16.64 14.49 -1.97
C THR A 85 17.28 13.96 -0.69
N TRP A 86 18.60 13.82 -0.71
CA TRP A 86 19.37 13.80 0.52
C TRP A 86 19.25 15.19 1.16
N SER A 87 18.38 15.32 2.15
CA SER A 87 18.21 16.55 2.92
C SER A 87 18.49 16.26 4.38
N GLY A 88 19.46 16.96 4.98
CA GLY A 88 19.73 16.84 6.42
C GLY A 88 20.25 15.47 6.89
N GLY A 89 20.81 14.64 6.00
CA GLY A 89 21.47 13.39 6.37
C GLY A 89 20.62 12.12 6.27
N TYR A 90 19.40 12.19 5.71
CA TYR A 90 18.55 11.02 5.46
C TYR A 90 17.93 11.06 4.06
N PHE A 91 17.55 9.87 3.55
CA PHE A 91 16.93 9.70 2.23
C PHE A 91 15.41 9.92 2.34
N VAL A 92 14.89 10.89 1.60
CA VAL A 92 13.43 11.08 1.48
C VAL A 92 12.90 10.03 0.49
N PRO A 93 11.95 9.16 0.85
CA PRO A 93 11.39 8.22 -0.13
C PRO A 93 10.60 8.96 -1.22
N GLU A 94 10.42 8.30 -2.35
CA GLU A 94 9.60 8.82 -3.44
C GLU A 94 8.14 9.02 -2.98
N ARG A 95 7.55 10.15 -3.37
CA ARG A 95 6.16 10.50 -3.02
C ARG A 95 5.16 9.78 -3.92
N THR A 96 4.41 8.84 -3.35
CA THR A 96 3.40 8.01 -4.02
C THR A 96 2.06 8.04 -3.28
N PHE A 97 0.97 7.81 -4.00
CA PHE A 97 -0.37 7.79 -3.39
C PHE A 97 -0.63 6.56 -2.50
N CYS A 98 -0.12 5.40 -2.91
CA CYS A 98 -0.22 4.16 -2.14
C CYS A 98 1.16 3.69 -1.67
N ALA A 99 1.16 2.83 -0.65
CA ALA A 99 2.34 2.11 -0.23
C ALA A 99 2.72 1.08 -1.30
N ILE A 100 4.01 1.05 -1.65
CA ILE A 100 4.56 0.15 -2.66
C ILE A 100 5.34 -0.95 -1.95
N PRO A 101 5.15 -2.23 -2.32
CA PRO A 101 5.96 -3.30 -1.76
C PRO A 101 7.45 -3.11 -2.07
N GLU A 102 8.31 -3.69 -1.24
CA GLU A 102 9.75 -3.70 -1.48
C GLU A 102 10.10 -4.38 -2.81
N GLY A 103 11.22 -4.00 -3.43
CA GLY A 103 11.54 -4.43 -4.79
C GLY A 103 11.72 -5.95 -4.95
N ASP A 104 12.15 -6.64 -3.91
CA ASP A 104 12.32 -8.09 -3.84
C ASP A 104 11.05 -8.84 -3.38
N HIS A 105 9.99 -8.10 -3.01
CA HIS A 105 8.71 -8.69 -2.65
C HIS A 105 8.05 -9.33 -3.88
N PRO A 106 7.47 -10.55 -3.79
CA PRO A 106 6.83 -11.22 -4.94
C PRO A 106 5.71 -10.42 -5.61
N ALA A 107 5.09 -9.51 -4.86
CA ALA A 107 4.03 -8.62 -5.36
C ALA A 107 4.54 -7.43 -6.18
N SER A 108 5.84 -7.10 -6.16
CA SER A 108 6.39 -5.88 -6.75
C SER A 108 6.11 -5.79 -8.25
N ASP A 109 6.15 -6.92 -8.96
CA ASP A 109 5.85 -7.02 -10.38
C ASP A 109 4.40 -6.64 -10.74
N MET A 110 3.47 -6.68 -9.79
CA MET A 110 2.09 -6.23 -10.02
C MET A 110 1.97 -4.71 -10.08
N PHE A 111 2.91 -3.98 -9.48
CA PHE A 111 2.84 -2.52 -9.40
C PHE A 111 3.56 -1.88 -10.60
N THR A 112 2.97 -0.84 -11.16
CA THR A 112 3.55 -0.09 -12.28
C THR A 112 3.39 1.39 -12.06
N ARG A 113 4.53 2.06 -12.17
CA ARG A 113 4.68 3.46 -11.85
C ARG A 113 4.13 4.35 -12.97
N CYS A 114 3.27 5.29 -12.59
CA CYS A 114 2.78 6.38 -13.42
C CYS A 114 3.25 7.73 -12.86
N ILE A 115 4.08 8.44 -13.62
CA ILE A 115 4.70 9.70 -13.17
C ILE A 115 3.78 10.89 -13.48
N MET A 116 3.43 11.65 -12.44
CA MET A 116 2.54 12.83 -12.48
C MET A 116 3.19 14.06 -11.86
N ARG A 117 4.28 14.54 -12.46
CA ARG A 117 5.09 15.69 -11.97
C ARG A 117 4.36 17.02 -11.88
N THR A 118 3.22 17.16 -12.55
CA THR A 118 2.44 18.41 -12.59
C THR A 118 1.35 18.44 -11.53
N SER A 119 1.20 17.38 -10.74
CA SER A 119 0.23 17.31 -9.66
C SER A 119 0.79 17.95 -8.40
N GLU A 120 -0.06 18.67 -7.66
CA GLU A 120 0.32 19.38 -6.44
C GLU A 120 0.64 18.43 -5.29
N ASP A 121 -0.12 17.34 -5.18
CA ASP A 121 0.02 16.30 -4.18
C ASP A 121 -0.38 14.93 -4.73
N GLU A 122 -0.14 13.90 -3.93
CA GLU A 122 -0.38 12.50 -4.24
C GLU A 122 -1.88 12.21 -4.49
N VAL A 123 -2.78 12.90 -3.78
CA VAL A 123 -4.23 12.74 -3.92
C VAL A 123 -4.70 13.29 -5.26
N GLN A 124 -4.25 14.49 -5.63
CA GLN A 124 -4.53 15.08 -6.93
C GLN A 124 -3.93 14.26 -8.07
N ALA A 125 -2.74 13.70 -7.89
CA ALA A 125 -2.16 12.76 -8.84
C ALA A 125 -3.09 11.55 -9.04
N HIS A 126 -3.47 10.86 -7.97
CA HIS A 126 -4.35 9.70 -8.05
C HIS A 126 -5.70 10.01 -8.69
N MET A 127 -6.38 11.09 -8.25
CA MET A 127 -7.70 11.46 -8.77
C MET A 127 -7.70 11.91 -10.24
N SER A 128 -6.55 12.37 -10.75
CA SER A 128 -6.42 12.88 -12.12
C SER A 128 -5.69 11.94 -13.07
N MET A 129 -5.22 10.77 -12.62
CA MET A 129 -4.43 9.85 -13.44
C MET A 129 -5.15 9.34 -14.70
N PHE A 130 -6.48 9.26 -14.65
CA PHE A 130 -7.32 8.82 -15.76
C PHE A 130 -7.81 9.98 -16.66
N ARG A 131 -7.26 11.18 -16.48
CA ARG A 131 -7.55 12.35 -17.32
C ARG A 131 -6.42 12.57 -18.32
N PRO A 132 -6.64 12.39 -19.64
CA PRO A 132 -5.60 12.53 -20.66
C PRO A 132 -4.87 13.88 -20.59
N GLU A 133 -5.59 14.95 -20.30
CA GLU A 133 -5.08 16.32 -20.21
C GLU A 133 -4.22 16.57 -18.97
N LYS A 134 -4.28 15.69 -17.95
CA LYS A 134 -3.49 15.79 -16.71
C LYS A 134 -2.39 14.73 -16.60
N ASN A 135 -2.48 13.64 -17.35
CA ASN A 135 -1.51 12.55 -17.33
C ASN A 135 -0.80 12.44 -18.69
N LYS A 136 0.44 12.94 -18.77
CA LYS A 136 1.28 12.84 -19.99
C LYS A 136 1.55 11.39 -20.42
N GLY A 137 1.44 10.43 -19.50
CA GLY A 137 1.57 9.00 -19.76
C GLY A 137 0.25 8.27 -19.96
N TYR A 138 -0.87 8.98 -20.15
CA TYR A 138 -2.21 8.38 -20.23
C TYR A 138 -2.33 7.33 -21.34
N GLU A 139 -1.92 7.66 -22.57
CA GLU A 139 -2.00 6.74 -23.71
C GLU A 139 -1.16 5.48 -23.48
N ARG A 140 0.05 5.63 -22.94
CA ARG A 140 0.90 4.47 -22.58
C ARG A 140 0.25 3.61 -21.50
N MET A 141 -0.26 4.22 -20.44
CA MET A 141 -0.90 3.51 -19.32
C MET A 141 -2.13 2.73 -19.78
N THR A 142 -2.96 3.35 -20.63
CA THR A 142 -4.19 2.72 -21.14
C THR A 142 -3.90 1.64 -22.18
N ASP A 143 -2.90 1.81 -23.05
CA ASP A 143 -2.44 0.76 -23.96
C ASP A 143 -1.86 -0.44 -23.19
N GLU A 144 -0.96 -0.21 -22.22
CA GLU A 144 -0.42 -1.28 -21.36
C GLU A 144 -1.53 -2.04 -20.63
N ALA A 145 -2.52 -1.32 -20.06
CA ALA A 145 -3.67 -1.94 -19.43
C ALA A 145 -4.49 -2.80 -20.41
N ALA A 146 -4.73 -2.31 -21.63
CA ALA A 146 -5.45 -3.06 -22.65
C ALA A 146 -4.68 -4.33 -23.08
N GLN A 147 -3.36 -4.25 -23.25
CA GLN A 147 -2.53 -5.41 -23.57
C GLN A 147 -2.53 -6.44 -22.44
N LEU A 148 -2.50 -6.00 -21.18
CA LEU A 148 -2.60 -6.89 -20.02
C LEU A 148 -3.95 -7.60 -19.98
N VAL A 149 -5.06 -6.89 -20.15
CA VAL A 149 -6.40 -7.49 -20.19
C VAL A 149 -6.50 -8.50 -21.31
N LYS A 150 -6.01 -8.18 -22.51
CA LYS A 150 -5.95 -9.13 -23.64
C LYS A 150 -5.14 -10.37 -23.29
N LYS A 151 -3.96 -10.20 -22.69
CA LYS A 151 -3.09 -11.31 -22.28
C LYS A 151 -3.79 -12.22 -21.28
N TRP A 152 -4.45 -11.65 -20.27
CA TRP A 152 -5.16 -12.41 -19.26
C TRP A 152 -6.40 -13.11 -19.82
N PHE A 153 -7.13 -12.45 -20.72
CA PHE A 153 -8.31 -13.02 -21.37
C PHE A 153 -7.96 -14.23 -22.27
N LEU A 154 -6.80 -14.21 -22.91
CA LEU A 154 -6.30 -15.31 -23.75
C LEU A 154 -5.50 -16.36 -22.97
N SER A 155 -5.42 -16.23 -21.64
CA SER A 155 -4.73 -17.19 -20.79
C SER A 155 -5.56 -18.45 -20.62
N GLU A 156 -4.94 -19.61 -20.87
CA GLU A 156 -5.54 -20.93 -20.62
C GLU A 156 -5.05 -21.53 -19.28
N GLU A 157 -4.37 -20.73 -18.45
CA GLU A 157 -3.92 -21.16 -17.13
C GLU A 157 -5.11 -21.38 -16.18
N ASP A 158 -5.12 -22.51 -15.49
CA ASP A 158 -6.11 -22.79 -14.45
C ASP A 158 -5.99 -21.79 -13.29
N VAL A 159 -7.14 -21.32 -12.82
CA VAL A 159 -7.23 -20.47 -11.62
C VAL A 159 -6.84 -21.30 -10.40
N PHE A 160 -5.76 -20.90 -9.73
CA PHE A 160 -5.30 -21.55 -8.50
C PHE A 160 -5.01 -20.51 -7.41
N ASP A 161 -5.68 -20.69 -6.28
CA ASP A 161 -5.55 -19.89 -5.06
C ASP A 161 -5.08 -20.79 -3.92
N ASP A 162 -3.89 -20.50 -3.38
CA ASP A 162 -3.23 -21.32 -2.37
C ASP A 162 -4.06 -21.34 -1.08
N PRO A 163 -4.58 -22.52 -0.65
CA PRO A 163 -5.45 -22.62 0.51
C PRO A 163 -4.82 -22.11 1.82
N LYS A 164 -3.49 -22.03 1.91
CA LYS A 164 -2.80 -21.53 3.12
C LYS A 164 -3.18 -20.10 3.49
N PHE A 165 -3.66 -19.31 2.53
CA PHE A 165 -4.08 -17.92 2.74
C PHE A 165 -5.55 -17.76 3.14
N ARG A 166 -6.34 -18.85 3.21
CA ARG A 166 -7.78 -18.78 3.52
C ARG A 166 -8.06 -18.38 4.96
N GLU A 167 -7.24 -18.83 5.89
CA GLU A 167 -7.43 -18.55 7.31
C GLU A 167 -6.57 -17.37 7.75
N PRO A 168 -7.14 -16.38 8.47
CA PRO A 168 -6.37 -15.30 9.06
C PRO A 168 -5.49 -15.84 10.20
N ALA A 169 -4.28 -15.30 10.33
CA ALA A 169 -3.41 -15.65 11.44
C ALA A 169 -4.04 -15.17 12.78
N PRO A 170 -3.79 -15.84 13.92
CA PRO A 170 -4.27 -15.38 15.24
C PRO A 170 -3.86 -13.94 15.56
N GLU A 171 -2.74 -13.50 15.00
CA GLU A 171 -2.22 -12.14 15.10
C GLU A 171 -3.08 -11.08 14.42
N GLU A 172 -3.81 -11.43 13.35
CA GLU A 172 -4.78 -10.54 12.69
C GLU A 172 -6.03 -10.34 13.57
N ALA A 173 -6.46 -11.37 14.28
CA ALA A 173 -7.59 -11.28 15.20
C ALA A 173 -7.30 -10.35 16.40
N ALA A 174 -6.03 -10.26 16.81
CA ALA A 174 -5.60 -9.29 17.83
C ALA A 174 -5.57 -7.85 17.29
N GLU A 175 -5.14 -7.67 16.04
CA GLU A 175 -5.15 -6.37 15.33
C GLU A 175 -6.58 -5.86 15.09
N ASP A 176 -7.53 -6.76 14.84
CA ASP A 176 -8.95 -6.41 14.72
C ASP A 176 -9.49 -5.74 15.98
N ASN A 177 -9.08 -6.20 17.16
CA ASN A 177 -9.52 -5.63 18.43
C ASN A 177 -8.89 -4.25 18.67
N THR A 178 -7.59 -4.08 18.39
CA THR A 178 -6.92 -2.79 18.56
C THR A 178 -7.44 -1.72 17.61
N VAL A 179 -7.76 -2.10 16.36
CA VAL A 179 -8.37 -1.17 15.39
C VAL A 179 -9.76 -0.75 15.87
N LYS A 180 -10.59 -1.68 16.35
CA LYS A 180 -11.92 -1.35 16.91
C LYS A 180 -11.82 -0.37 18.08
N GLU A 181 -10.95 -0.64 19.04
CA GLU A 181 -10.73 0.25 20.19
C GLU A 181 -10.28 1.65 19.76
N THR A 182 -9.43 1.73 18.74
CA THR A 182 -8.93 3.01 18.21
C THR A 182 -10.03 3.81 17.51
N LEU A 183 -10.88 3.15 16.72
CA LEU A 183 -12.02 3.79 16.05
C LEU A 183 -13.05 4.28 17.06
N GLU A 184 -13.41 3.46 18.06
CA GLU A 184 -14.33 3.85 19.13
C GLU A 184 -13.81 5.02 19.98
N ALA A 185 -12.50 5.10 20.21
CA ALA A 185 -11.88 6.24 20.89
C ALA A 185 -11.92 7.51 20.03
N GLY A 186 -11.72 7.39 18.71
CA GLY A 186 -11.83 8.49 17.75
C GLY A 186 -13.24 9.08 17.68
N GLU A 187 -14.27 8.22 17.62
CA GLU A 187 -15.67 8.62 17.59
C GLU A 187 -16.07 9.39 18.85
N LYS A 188 -15.67 8.91 20.04
CA LYS A 188 -15.92 9.60 21.32
C LYS A 188 -15.24 10.98 21.36
N GLY A 189 -13.99 11.07 20.89
CA GLY A 189 -13.26 12.33 20.82
C GLY A 189 -13.89 13.35 19.86
N ALA A 190 -14.42 12.88 18.72
CA ALA A 190 -15.13 13.74 17.77
C ALA A 190 -16.46 14.27 18.34
N GLU A 191 -17.22 13.42 19.03
CA GLU A 191 -18.49 13.81 19.67
C GLU A 191 -18.29 14.84 20.81
N GLU A 192 -17.20 14.70 21.58
CA GLU A 192 -16.82 15.66 22.62
C GLU A 192 -16.37 17.02 22.07
N ALA A 193 -15.66 17.02 20.93
CA ALA A 193 -15.23 18.24 20.26
C ALA A 193 -16.42 19.01 19.67
N GLN A 194 -17.42 18.30 19.15
CA GLN A 194 -18.62 18.90 18.56
C GLN A 194 -19.58 19.49 19.61
N LYS A 195 -19.55 18.99 20.86
CA LYS A 195 -20.31 19.56 21.99
C LYS A 195 -19.67 20.80 22.63
N LYS A 196 -18.42 21.12 22.28
CA LYS A 196 -17.64 22.24 22.85
C LYS A 196 -17.46 23.44 21.91
N GLY A 197 -17.95 23.35 20.66
CA GLY A 197 -18.01 24.46 19.69
C GLY A 197 -19.41 25.04 19.59
#